data_AF-A0A970DLL8-F1
#
_entry.id   AF-A0A970DLL8-F1
#
_cell.length_a   1.000
_cell.length_b   1.000
_cell.length_c   1.000
_cell.angle_alpha   90.00
_cell.angle_beta   90.00
_cell.angle_gamma   90.00
#
_symmetry.space_group_name_H-M   'P 1'
#
loop_
_entity.id
_entity.type
_entity.pdbx_description
1 polymer ?
#
loop_
_entity_poly.entity_id
_entity_poly.type
_entity_poly.pdbx_seq_one_letter_code
_entity_poly.pdbx_strand_id
1 'polypeptide(L)'
;MAIFEKFNFDIVIAIVIAGFVAFALYFRFKRQLSLTLSFLLPFLLIYFSYDFIVGIAEKTGFGNFIAKVLPFSAEKKYPTAIAIAVLTYFLFVIIIRLITLLFREPVEKQITNKDKIHLKIINVIMGLINGYAAIVLLMFVLSPVVEIDYERPVTAMVAKTSHPVFAVSFLNEIKAKEREYAVYREAFRHLSGEQAAADFSAINRRLDEVEAENQFFAAVLYPELNADAQALIDSHLENGDFISALLTTVEEKEILDRVIIFHASTAILPQLQDFRDRADKSIGYWRLYCFLRGENIDFDDFLAVTSSLAANGDRLSRDFRHLKEKTAFRKQAANFRHFLENYQAYRQLLDDEPNDFGEYRESFSALYSDYDALCAYGERFLTAFSGNGDPIIEDIKTAFKRLLLCREKAKAYPDVPADVNIVFASDDGKWYLKNRWEKDNIFRSYIIDAITNPDSSGYALYHRYIFHRYFDLDKTITANALLGGLDTLVLKGLLSEKQATDYLKHLLADARSALRDGAVENRLSEDFYEDLLASDHKLISPEIKQYLQQ
;
A
#
# COMPACT_ATOMS: atom_id res chain seq x y z
N MET A 1 -10.89 1.81 -5.99
CA MET A 1 -12.07 0.98 -5.66
C MET A 1 -11.79 0.30 -4.32
N ALA A 2 -12.27 0.86 -3.22
CA ALA A 2 -12.06 0.32 -1.86
C ALA A 2 -13.36 -0.39 -1.43
N ILE A 3 -13.46 -1.70 -1.65
CA ILE A 3 -14.68 -2.47 -1.32
C ILE A 3 -14.43 -3.69 -0.42
N PHE A 4 -13.19 -4.00 -0.05
CA PHE A 4 -12.96 -4.93 1.07
C PHE A 4 -11.85 -4.43 1.98
N GLU A 5 -12.22 -4.08 3.22
CA GLU A 5 -11.31 -4.19 4.37
C GLU A 5 -10.65 -5.58 4.35
N LYS A 6 -9.37 -5.66 4.73
CA LYS A 6 -8.53 -6.88 4.68
C LYS A 6 -9.35 -8.13 5.04
N PHE A 7 -9.47 -9.07 4.10
CA PHE A 7 -10.36 -10.23 4.30
C PHE A 7 -9.72 -11.26 5.23
N ASN A 8 -10.40 -11.60 6.33
CA ASN A 8 -9.96 -12.64 7.26
C ASN A 8 -10.18 -14.03 6.63
N PHE A 9 -9.08 -14.66 6.23
CA PHE A 9 -9.10 -15.94 5.53
C PHE A 9 -9.10 -17.18 6.45
N ASP A 10 -8.87 -17.00 7.77
CA ASP A 10 -8.80 -18.11 8.74
C ASP A 10 -10.12 -18.89 8.83
N ILE A 11 -11.26 -18.20 8.72
CA ILE A 11 -12.59 -18.85 8.75
C ILE A 11 -12.77 -19.75 7.52
N VAL A 12 -12.34 -19.27 6.35
CA VAL A 12 -12.40 -20.05 5.10
C VAL A 12 -11.51 -21.28 5.20
N ILE A 13 -10.30 -21.14 5.76
CA ILE A 13 -9.39 -22.25 6.02
C ILE A 13 -10.07 -23.32 6.89
N ALA A 14 -10.70 -22.93 8.00
CA ALA A 14 -11.37 -23.86 8.90
C ALA A 14 -12.52 -24.62 8.21
N ILE A 15 -13.36 -23.91 7.43
CA ILE A 15 -14.49 -24.52 6.70
C ILE A 15 -13.99 -25.53 5.66
N VAL A 16 -12.97 -25.16 4.88
CA VAL A 16 -12.41 -26.03 3.83
C VAL A 16 -11.81 -27.30 4.46
N ILE A 17 -11.00 -27.16 5.51
CA ILE A 17 -10.42 -28.32 6.21
C ILE A 17 -11.52 -29.23 6.78
N ALA A 18 -12.52 -28.66 7.46
CA ALA A 18 -13.63 -29.43 8.03
C ALA A 18 -14.39 -30.21 6.94
N GLY A 19 -14.66 -29.57 5.80
CA GLY A 19 -15.32 -30.20 4.67
C GLY A 19 -14.53 -31.38 4.09
N PHE A 20 -13.22 -31.22 3.89
CA PHE A 20 -12.38 -32.30 3.35
C PHE A 20 -12.17 -33.44 4.35
N VAL A 21 -12.11 -33.16 5.66
CA VAL A 21 -12.08 -34.20 6.70
C VAL A 21 -13.39 -34.98 6.74
N ALA A 22 -14.54 -34.29 6.69
CA ALA A 22 -15.85 -34.94 6.63
C ALA A 22 -15.97 -35.83 5.38
N PHE A 23 -15.51 -35.34 4.23
CA PHE A 23 -15.48 -36.10 2.98
C PHE A 23 -14.60 -37.36 3.11
N ALA A 24 -13.41 -37.22 3.69
CA ALA A 24 -12.49 -38.33 3.93
C ALA A 24 -13.01 -39.38 4.92
N LEU A 25 -13.82 -38.97 5.91
CA LEU A 25 -14.48 -39.88 6.85
C LEU A 25 -15.62 -40.67 6.20
N TYR A 26 -16.28 -40.07 5.21
CA TYR A 26 -17.44 -40.64 4.51
C TYR A 26 -17.04 -41.55 3.35
N PHE A 27 -16.02 -41.20 2.57
CA PHE A 27 -15.62 -41.94 1.37
C PHE A 27 -14.46 -42.92 1.59
N ARG A 28 -14.40 -43.95 0.72
CA ARG A 28 -13.38 -45.02 0.78
C ARG A 28 -11.99 -44.57 0.33
N PHE A 29 -10.97 -45.30 0.78
CA PHE A 29 -9.57 -45.01 0.49
C PHE A 29 -9.27 -44.86 -1.00
N LYS A 30 -9.74 -45.79 -1.83
CA LYS A 30 -9.47 -45.72 -3.28
C LYS A 30 -10.06 -44.47 -3.94
N ARG A 31 -11.25 -44.05 -3.50
CA ARG A 31 -11.90 -42.82 -3.99
C ARG A 31 -11.16 -41.59 -3.49
N GLN A 32 -10.72 -41.60 -2.23
CA GLN A 32 -9.91 -40.52 -1.66
C GLN A 32 -8.57 -40.39 -2.40
N LEU A 33 -7.86 -41.49 -2.63
CA LEU A 33 -6.59 -41.50 -3.36
C LEU A 33 -6.73 -40.97 -4.80
N SER A 34 -7.79 -41.37 -5.51
CA SER A 34 -8.07 -40.85 -6.86
C SER A 34 -8.35 -39.35 -6.86
N LEU A 35 -9.08 -38.85 -5.87
CA LEU A 35 -9.31 -37.42 -5.66
C LEU A 35 -8.02 -36.68 -5.34
N THR A 36 -7.23 -37.21 -4.41
CA THR A 36 -5.91 -36.68 -4.03
C THR A 36 -5.00 -36.57 -5.24
N LEU A 37 -4.88 -37.63 -6.05
CA LEU A 37 -4.11 -37.61 -7.29
C LEU A 37 -4.64 -36.57 -8.28
N SER A 38 -5.96 -36.54 -8.50
CA SER A 38 -6.58 -35.58 -9.43
C SER A 38 -6.43 -34.12 -8.99
N PHE A 39 -6.15 -33.87 -7.71
CA PHE A 39 -6.07 -32.53 -7.14
C PHE A 39 -4.62 -32.08 -6.89
N LEU A 40 -3.75 -32.95 -6.38
CA LEU A 40 -2.34 -32.62 -6.09
C LEU A 40 -1.40 -32.77 -7.29
N LEU A 41 -1.66 -33.72 -8.19
CA LEU A 41 -0.77 -33.95 -9.33
C LEU A 41 -0.76 -32.79 -10.35
N PRO A 42 -1.90 -32.16 -10.71
CA PRO A 42 -1.91 -30.95 -11.56
C PRO A 42 -0.98 -29.86 -11.03
N PHE A 43 -0.93 -29.77 -9.72
CA PHE A 43 -0.21 -28.79 -8.95
C PHE A 43 1.32 -29.00 -9.06
N LEU A 44 1.78 -30.24 -8.90
CA LEU A 44 3.14 -30.65 -9.23
C LEU A 44 3.50 -30.42 -10.70
N LEU A 45 2.60 -30.75 -11.62
CA LEU A 45 2.84 -30.57 -13.06
C LEU A 45 2.99 -29.09 -13.43
N ILE A 46 2.14 -28.21 -12.90
CA ILE A 46 2.26 -26.76 -13.10
C ILE A 46 3.59 -26.24 -12.58
N TYR A 47 3.99 -26.65 -11.38
CA TYR A 47 5.26 -26.20 -10.79
C TYR A 47 6.46 -26.39 -11.73
N PHE A 48 6.50 -27.48 -12.52
CA PHE A 48 7.58 -27.73 -13.48
C PHE A 48 7.34 -27.20 -14.90
N SER A 49 6.08 -26.97 -15.30
CA SER A 49 5.73 -26.65 -16.70
C SER A 49 5.24 -25.23 -16.91
N TYR A 50 5.01 -24.46 -15.84
CA TYR A 50 4.34 -23.17 -15.92
C TYR A 50 5.05 -22.16 -16.83
N ASP A 51 6.36 -21.97 -16.66
CA ASP A 51 7.10 -20.99 -17.46
C ASP A 51 7.05 -21.31 -18.96
N PHE A 52 7.08 -22.60 -19.30
CA PHE A 52 6.91 -23.07 -20.67
C PHE A 52 5.51 -22.79 -21.21
N ILE A 53 4.47 -23.04 -20.40
CA ILE A 53 3.07 -22.79 -20.76
C ILE A 53 2.83 -21.29 -21.01
N VAL A 54 3.31 -20.41 -20.13
CA VAL A 54 3.18 -18.96 -20.30
C VAL A 54 3.93 -18.49 -21.54
N GLY A 55 5.16 -18.98 -21.75
CA GLY A 55 5.92 -18.64 -22.96
C GLY A 55 5.21 -19.04 -24.26
N ILE A 56 4.45 -20.14 -24.26
CA ILE A 56 3.57 -20.50 -25.40
C ILE A 56 2.36 -19.57 -25.47
N ALA A 57 1.69 -19.30 -24.35
CA ALA A 57 0.50 -18.45 -24.31
C ALA A 57 0.77 -17.02 -24.80
N GLU A 58 1.95 -16.47 -24.50
CA GLU A 58 2.40 -15.17 -24.99
C GLU A 58 2.68 -15.20 -26.50
N LYS A 59 3.42 -16.21 -26.99
CA LYS A 59 3.75 -16.35 -28.43
C LYS A 59 2.54 -16.58 -29.32
N THR A 60 1.52 -17.26 -28.82
CA THR A 60 0.30 -17.60 -29.56
C THR A 60 -0.78 -16.51 -29.50
N GLY A 61 -0.56 -15.43 -28.74
CA GLY A 61 -1.55 -14.38 -28.51
C GLY A 61 -2.71 -14.80 -27.60
N PHE A 62 -2.66 -16.01 -27.03
CA PHE A 62 -3.67 -16.49 -26.08
C PHE A 62 -3.72 -15.63 -24.81
N GLY A 63 -2.57 -15.13 -24.35
CA GLY A 63 -2.52 -14.18 -23.23
C GLY A 63 -3.34 -12.91 -23.50
N ASN A 64 -3.25 -12.35 -24.72
CA ASN A 64 -4.02 -11.17 -25.12
C ASN A 64 -5.52 -11.45 -25.22
N PHE A 65 -5.91 -12.67 -25.61
CA PHE A 65 -7.31 -13.09 -25.60
C PHE A 65 -7.85 -13.14 -24.17
N ILE A 66 -7.14 -13.78 -23.24
CA ILE A 66 -7.54 -13.85 -21.82
C ILE A 66 -7.64 -12.45 -21.21
N ALA A 67 -6.66 -11.58 -21.47
CA ALA A 67 -6.63 -10.21 -20.98
C ALA A 67 -7.87 -9.38 -21.40
N LYS A 68 -8.39 -9.61 -22.62
CA LYS A 68 -9.58 -8.93 -23.16
C LYS A 68 -10.89 -9.46 -22.57
N VAL A 69 -10.95 -10.74 -22.22
CA VAL A 69 -12.17 -11.40 -21.75
C VAL A 69 -12.42 -11.16 -20.26
N LEU A 70 -11.35 -10.96 -19.48
CA LEU A 70 -11.44 -10.72 -18.05
C LEU A 70 -11.48 -9.21 -17.76
N PRO A 71 -12.58 -8.65 -17.20
CA PRO A 71 -12.74 -7.20 -16.99
C PRO A 71 -11.75 -6.62 -15.96
N PHE A 72 -11.15 -7.46 -15.12
CA PHE A 72 -10.13 -7.08 -14.13
C PHE A 72 -8.68 -7.21 -14.65
N SER A 73 -8.48 -7.69 -15.89
CA SER A 73 -7.15 -7.95 -16.48
C SER A 73 -6.78 -7.06 -17.66
N ALA A 74 -7.67 -6.17 -18.10
CA ALA A 74 -7.54 -5.49 -19.39
C ALA A 74 -6.21 -4.72 -19.58
N GLU A 75 -5.45 -4.47 -18.51
CA GLU A 75 -4.14 -3.81 -18.56
C GLU A 75 -3.09 -4.46 -17.64
N LYS A 76 -3.45 -5.53 -16.90
CA LYS A 76 -2.60 -6.11 -15.83
C LYS A 76 -2.09 -7.51 -16.22
N LYS A 77 -0.77 -7.71 -16.24
CA LYS A 77 -0.13 -8.99 -16.60
C LYS A 77 -0.32 -10.06 -15.53
N TYR A 78 -0.28 -9.69 -14.26
CA TYR A 78 -0.39 -10.61 -13.14
C TYR A 78 -1.74 -11.36 -13.12
N PRO A 79 -2.92 -10.70 -13.21
CA PRO A 79 -4.21 -11.38 -13.34
C PRO A 79 -4.28 -12.34 -14.54
N THR A 80 -3.68 -11.96 -15.66
CA THR A 80 -3.62 -12.79 -16.88
C THR A 80 -2.78 -14.06 -16.64
N ALA A 81 -1.61 -13.91 -16.02
CA ALA A 81 -0.73 -15.02 -15.66
C ALA A 81 -1.41 -16.02 -14.70
N ILE A 82 -2.15 -15.51 -13.71
CA ILE A 82 -2.97 -16.33 -12.79
C ILE A 82 -4.04 -17.09 -13.56
N ALA A 83 -4.79 -16.41 -14.42
CA ALA A 83 -5.87 -17.04 -15.19
C ALA A 83 -5.34 -18.20 -16.05
N ILE A 84 -4.19 -18.02 -16.70
CA ILE A 84 -3.51 -19.08 -17.47
C ILE A 84 -3.15 -20.26 -16.55
N ALA A 85 -2.60 -20.01 -15.36
CA ALA A 85 -2.28 -21.06 -14.39
C ALA A 85 -3.52 -21.86 -13.96
N VAL A 86 -4.61 -21.15 -13.66
CA VAL A 86 -5.88 -21.74 -13.22
C VAL A 86 -6.53 -22.56 -14.34
N LEU A 87 -6.56 -22.04 -15.56
CA LEU A 87 -7.06 -22.79 -16.73
C LEU A 87 -6.24 -24.06 -16.98
N THR A 88 -4.91 -23.96 -16.87
CA THR A 88 -4.01 -25.10 -17.03
C THR A 88 -4.21 -26.13 -15.90
N TYR A 89 -4.44 -25.67 -14.67
CA TYR A 89 -4.79 -26.54 -13.55
C TYR A 89 -6.03 -27.36 -13.85
N PHE A 90 -7.13 -26.71 -14.27
CA PHE A 90 -8.35 -27.41 -14.61
C PHE A 90 -8.17 -28.36 -15.80
N LEU A 91 -7.36 -27.98 -16.79
CA LEU A 91 -7.02 -28.86 -17.91
C LEU A 91 -6.31 -30.14 -17.43
N PHE A 92 -5.31 -30.02 -16.57
CA PHE A 92 -4.63 -31.17 -15.99
C PHE A 92 -5.56 -32.02 -15.10
N VAL A 93 -6.43 -31.40 -14.31
CA VAL A 93 -7.47 -32.12 -13.53
C VAL A 93 -8.34 -32.97 -14.47
N ILE A 94 -8.78 -32.42 -15.60
CA ILE A 94 -9.59 -33.13 -16.60
C ILE A 94 -8.80 -34.30 -17.18
N ILE A 95 -7.56 -34.07 -17.61
CA ILE A 95 -6.69 -35.12 -18.19
C ILE A 95 -6.46 -36.26 -17.18
N ILE A 96 -6.12 -35.93 -15.94
CA ILE A 96 -5.88 -36.94 -14.89
C ILE A 96 -7.17 -37.69 -14.55
N ARG A 97 -8.32 -37.01 -14.52
CA ARG A 97 -9.62 -37.68 -14.36
C ARG A 97 -9.93 -38.63 -15.51
N LEU A 98 -9.67 -38.24 -16.76
CA LEU A 98 -9.85 -39.12 -17.91
C LEU A 98 -8.94 -40.36 -17.82
N ILE A 99 -7.68 -40.19 -17.44
CA ILE A 99 -6.75 -41.32 -17.24
C ILE A 99 -7.23 -42.23 -16.11
N THR A 100 -7.62 -41.67 -14.96
CA THR A 100 -8.08 -42.46 -13.81
C THR A 100 -9.41 -43.17 -14.07
N LEU A 101 -10.26 -42.65 -14.96
CA LEU A 101 -11.47 -43.32 -15.42
C LEU A 101 -11.18 -44.62 -16.19
N LEU A 102 -10.05 -44.71 -16.92
CA LEU A 102 -9.63 -45.94 -17.61
C LEU A 102 -9.35 -47.10 -16.65
N PHE A 103 -9.06 -46.80 -15.38
CA PHE A 103 -8.74 -47.79 -14.34
C PHE A 103 -9.86 -47.94 -13.29
N ARG A 104 -11.09 -47.55 -13.65
CA ARG A 104 -12.22 -47.54 -12.70
C ARG A 104 -12.63 -48.96 -12.29
N GLU A 105 -12.72 -49.18 -10.98
CA GLU A 105 -13.22 -50.44 -10.42
C GLU A 105 -14.75 -50.55 -10.55
N PRO A 106 -15.32 -51.76 -10.74
CA PRO A 106 -16.76 -51.96 -10.78
C PRO A 106 -17.46 -51.47 -9.51
N VAL A 107 -18.64 -50.87 -9.66
CA VAL A 107 -19.43 -50.25 -8.56
C VAL A 107 -19.70 -51.22 -7.41
N GLU A 108 -19.90 -52.51 -7.71
CA GLU A 108 -20.16 -53.55 -6.70
C GLU A 108 -19.02 -53.74 -5.70
N LYS A 109 -17.76 -53.71 -6.15
CA LYS A 109 -16.57 -53.80 -5.26
C LYS A 109 -16.40 -52.53 -4.42
N GLN A 110 -16.90 -51.39 -4.90
CA GLN A 110 -16.84 -50.10 -4.20
C GLN A 110 -17.83 -49.94 -3.05
N ILE A 111 -18.83 -50.83 -2.89
CA ILE A 111 -19.89 -50.72 -1.87
C ILE A 111 -19.84 -51.86 -0.83
N THR A 112 -19.22 -52.99 -1.15
CA THR A 112 -19.27 -54.21 -0.31
C THR A 112 -18.12 -54.39 0.70
N ASN A 113 -16.91 -53.89 0.42
CA ASN A 113 -15.76 -54.04 1.34
C ASN A 113 -15.62 -52.93 2.40
N LYS A 114 -15.68 -53.25 3.70
CA LYS A 114 -15.35 -52.29 4.77
C LYS A 114 -13.85 -51.98 4.77
N ASP A 115 -13.49 -50.70 4.71
CA ASP A 115 -12.10 -50.26 4.89
C ASP A 115 -11.63 -50.58 6.32
N LYS A 116 -10.40 -51.06 6.45
CA LYS A 116 -9.76 -51.30 7.75
C LYS A 116 -9.54 -49.97 8.48
N ILE A 117 -9.54 -49.97 9.81
CA ILE A 117 -9.40 -48.75 10.65
C ILE A 117 -8.16 -47.92 10.27
N HIS A 118 -7.02 -48.56 10.00
CA HIS A 118 -5.80 -47.87 9.57
C HIS A 118 -5.94 -47.15 8.22
N LEU A 119 -6.69 -47.72 7.27
CA LEU A 119 -6.99 -47.05 6.00
C LEU A 119 -7.87 -45.82 6.22
N LYS A 120 -8.75 -45.85 7.22
CA LYS A 120 -9.58 -44.68 7.60
C LYS A 120 -8.75 -43.53 8.17
N ILE A 121 -7.72 -43.82 8.95
CA ILE A 121 -6.75 -42.81 9.42
C ILE A 121 -6.01 -42.19 8.24
N ILE A 122 -5.52 -43.01 7.31
CA ILE A 122 -4.82 -42.51 6.11
C ILE A 122 -5.77 -41.68 5.22
N ASN A 123 -7.06 -42.03 5.14
CA ASN A 123 -8.05 -41.21 4.44
C ASN A 123 -8.16 -39.82 5.04
N VAL A 124 -8.26 -39.71 6.36
CA VAL A 124 -8.33 -38.41 7.06
C VAL A 124 -7.08 -37.58 6.78
N ILE A 125 -5.89 -38.19 6.81
CA ILE A 125 -4.64 -37.51 6.45
C ILE A 125 -4.69 -37.01 5.00
N MET A 126 -5.14 -37.83 4.05
CA MET A 126 -5.33 -37.40 2.66
C MET A 126 -6.38 -36.29 2.54
N GLY A 127 -7.45 -36.31 3.34
CA GLY A 127 -8.41 -35.23 3.45
C GLY A 127 -7.76 -33.92 3.87
N LEU A 128 -6.94 -33.94 4.92
CA LEU A 128 -6.18 -32.77 5.37
C LEU A 128 -5.26 -32.22 4.28
N ILE A 129 -4.53 -33.08 3.57
CA ILE A 129 -3.65 -32.66 2.47
C ILE A 129 -4.45 -32.01 1.33
N ASN A 130 -5.58 -32.61 0.95
CA ASN A 130 -6.45 -32.05 -0.09
C ASN A 130 -7.06 -30.71 0.32
N GLY A 131 -7.49 -30.59 1.59
CA GLY A 131 -7.98 -29.34 2.15
C GLY A 131 -6.92 -28.24 2.12
N TYR A 132 -5.69 -28.57 2.52
CA TYR A 132 -4.55 -27.66 2.45
C TYR A 132 -4.28 -27.20 1.01
N ALA A 133 -4.23 -28.13 0.05
CA ALA A 133 -4.04 -27.78 -1.37
C ALA A 133 -5.18 -26.91 -1.90
N ALA A 134 -6.43 -27.15 -1.46
CA ALA A 134 -7.59 -26.38 -1.89
C ALA A 134 -7.55 -24.95 -1.34
N ILE A 135 -7.13 -24.79 -0.08
CA ILE A 135 -6.87 -23.48 0.52
C ILE A 135 -5.84 -22.71 -0.29
N VAL A 136 -4.72 -23.34 -0.65
CA VAL A 136 -3.68 -22.66 -1.44
C VAL A 136 -4.20 -22.27 -2.81
N LEU A 137 -4.99 -23.13 -3.49
CA LEU A 137 -5.65 -22.77 -4.75
C LEU A 137 -6.59 -21.57 -4.59
N LEU A 138 -7.37 -21.55 -3.51
CA LEU A 138 -8.36 -20.52 -3.25
C LEU A 138 -7.67 -19.17 -2.96
N MET A 139 -6.62 -19.17 -2.13
CA MET A 139 -5.79 -17.99 -1.88
C MET A 139 -5.19 -17.47 -3.19
N PHE A 140 -4.71 -18.37 -4.06
CA PHE A 140 -4.18 -17.98 -5.36
C PHE A 140 -5.22 -17.29 -6.25
N VAL A 141 -6.39 -17.93 -6.45
CA VAL A 141 -7.47 -17.43 -7.31
C VAL A 141 -8.04 -16.10 -6.80
N LEU A 142 -8.10 -15.93 -5.47
CA LEU A 142 -8.65 -14.73 -4.84
C LEU A 142 -7.62 -13.59 -4.70
N SER A 143 -6.32 -13.89 -4.68
CA SER A 143 -5.27 -12.87 -4.51
C SER A 143 -5.28 -11.67 -5.48
N PRO A 144 -5.73 -11.76 -6.75
CA PRO A 144 -5.87 -10.59 -7.61
C PRO A 144 -7.17 -9.79 -7.38
N VAL A 145 -8.16 -10.36 -6.68
CA VAL A 145 -9.48 -9.75 -6.46
C VAL A 145 -9.64 -9.23 -5.03
N VAL A 146 -9.02 -9.89 -4.05
CA VAL A 146 -9.18 -9.63 -2.61
C VAL A 146 -7.82 -9.45 -1.95
N GLU A 147 -7.71 -8.44 -1.09
CA GLU A 147 -6.55 -8.24 -0.23
C GLU A 147 -6.65 -9.15 1.01
N ILE A 148 -5.92 -10.26 1.00
CA ILE A 148 -5.94 -11.30 2.05
C ILE A 148 -5.14 -10.84 3.26
N ASP A 149 -5.67 -10.97 4.48
CA ASP A 149 -4.92 -10.64 5.69
C ASP A 149 -3.92 -11.73 6.13
N TYR A 150 -2.66 -11.61 5.70
CA TYR A 150 -1.56 -12.49 6.07
C TYR A 150 -1.05 -12.35 7.51
N GLU A 151 -1.57 -11.42 8.33
CA GLU A 151 -1.19 -11.32 9.76
C GLU A 151 -1.92 -12.36 10.63
N ARG A 152 -3.01 -12.94 10.12
CA ARG A 152 -3.78 -13.93 10.85
C ARG A 152 -3.00 -15.23 11.02
N PRO A 153 -2.97 -15.85 12.22
CA PRO A 153 -2.03 -16.93 12.53
C PRO A 153 -2.09 -18.11 11.55
N VAL A 154 -3.30 -18.52 11.16
CA VAL A 154 -3.48 -19.69 10.28
C VAL A 154 -3.14 -19.31 8.84
N THR A 155 -3.60 -18.15 8.38
CA THR A 155 -3.27 -17.60 7.05
C THR A 155 -1.75 -17.41 6.88
N ALA A 156 -1.06 -16.86 7.88
CA ALA A 156 0.39 -16.70 7.91
C ALA A 156 1.13 -18.05 7.81
N MET A 157 0.66 -19.05 8.57
CA MET A 157 1.24 -20.40 8.55
C MET A 157 1.10 -21.06 7.17
N VAL A 158 -0.08 -20.97 6.54
CA VAL A 158 -0.32 -21.51 5.19
C VAL A 158 0.52 -20.77 4.14
N ALA A 159 0.60 -19.45 4.21
CA ALA A 159 1.45 -18.65 3.33
C ALA A 159 2.92 -19.09 3.42
N LYS A 160 3.44 -19.25 4.63
CA LYS A 160 4.85 -19.66 4.86
C LYS A 160 5.15 -21.10 4.43
N THR A 161 4.21 -22.02 4.60
CA THR A 161 4.42 -23.46 4.31
C THR A 161 4.10 -23.86 2.87
N SER A 162 3.46 -22.99 2.09
CA SER A 162 3.08 -23.29 0.71
C SER A 162 4.22 -23.10 -0.31
N HIS A 163 5.31 -22.42 0.08
CA HIS A 163 6.49 -22.07 -0.77
C HIS A 163 7.08 -23.23 -1.59
N PRO A 164 7.20 -24.49 -1.09
CA PRO A 164 7.87 -25.56 -1.84
C PRO A 164 7.00 -26.23 -2.91
N VAL A 165 5.69 -25.95 -2.96
CA VAL A 165 4.72 -26.78 -3.71
C VAL A 165 4.06 -26.00 -4.86
N PHE A 166 4.04 -24.66 -4.79
CA PHE A 166 3.36 -23.80 -5.77
C PHE A 166 4.25 -22.64 -6.20
N ALA A 167 4.38 -22.39 -7.52
CA ALA A 167 5.03 -21.17 -8.00
C ALA A 167 4.34 -19.89 -7.47
N VAL A 168 3.06 -19.99 -7.10
CA VAL A 168 2.27 -18.86 -6.61
C VAL A 168 2.37 -18.62 -5.10
N SER A 169 2.71 -19.61 -4.28
CA SER A 169 2.89 -19.33 -2.85
C SER A 169 4.04 -18.35 -2.60
N PHE A 170 4.99 -18.26 -3.54
CA PHE A 170 5.99 -17.22 -3.58
C PHE A 170 5.39 -15.80 -3.67
N LEU A 171 4.26 -15.62 -4.36
CA LEU A 171 3.56 -14.34 -4.35
C LEU A 171 3.05 -13.97 -2.95
N ASN A 172 2.59 -14.93 -2.15
CA ASN A 172 2.16 -14.63 -0.78
C ASN A 172 3.35 -14.14 0.06
N GLU A 173 4.54 -14.70 -0.16
CA GLU A 173 5.78 -14.22 0.46
C GLU A 173 6.13 -12.80 0.00
N ILE A 174 6.04 -12.53 -1.31
CA ILE A 174 6.24 -11.19 -1.91
C ILE A 174 5.26 -10.18 -1.30
N LYS A 175 3.96 -10.49 -1.30
CA LYS A 175 2.93 -9.63 -0.69
C LYS A 175 3.10 -9.46 0.82
N ALA A 176 3.63 -10.47 1.52
CA ALA A 176 4.00 -10.32 2.92
C ALA A 176 5.17 -9.34 3.09
N LYS A 177 6.13 -9.29 2.15
CA LYS A 177 7.22 -8.31 2.16
C LYS A 177 6.74 -6.87 1.96
N GLU A 178 5.73 -6.64 1.15
CA GLU A 178 5.10 -5.30 1.04
C GLU A 178 4.58 -4.81 2.38
N ARG A 179 4.06 -5.72 3.20
CA ARG A 179 3.55 -5.39 4.53
C ARG A 179 4.66 -5.17 5.54
N GLU A 180 5.68 -6.05 5.56
CA GLU A 180 6.88 -5.82 6.36
C GLU A 180 7.49 -4.45 6.04
N TYR A 181 7.60 -4.14 4.74
CA TYR A 181 8.04 -2.83 4.25
C TYR A 181 7.16 -1.68 4.76
N ALA A 182 5.83 -1.80 4.63
CA ALA A 182 4.91 -0.76 5.09
C ALA A 182 5.04 -0.50 6.60
N VAL A 183 5.17 -1.55 7.40
CA VAL A 183 5.38 -1.44 8.86
C VAL A 183 6.72 -0.75 9.16
N TYR A 184 7.82 -1.18 8.54
CA TYR A 184 9.13 -0.58 8.78
C TYR A 184 9.18 0.88 8.33
N ARG A 185 8.60 1.18 7.17
CA ARG A 185 8.49 2.55 6.68
C ARG A 185 7.66 3.42 7.61
N GLU A 186 6.47 2.97 8.02
CA GLU A 186 5.63 3.72 8.96
C GLU A 186 6.35 3.96 10.30
N ALA A 187 7.05 2.95 10.82
CA ALA A 187 7.86 3.06 12.01
C ALA A 187 8.96 4.14 11.89
N PHE A 188 9.75 4.12 10.82
CA PHE A 188 10.77 5.16 10.60
C PHE A 188 10.17 6.55 10.34
N ARG A 189 8.97 6.64 9.76
CA ARG A 189 8.26 7.91 9.55
C ARG A 189 7.69 8.51 10.84
N HIS A 190 7.25 7.67 11.78
CA HIS A 190 6.89 8.11 13.13
C HIS A 190 8.11 8.63 13.88
N LEU A 191 9.19 7.85 13.83
CA LEU A 191 10.45 8.20 14.48
C LEU A 191 11.03 9.51 13.94
N SER A 192 11.16 9.66 12.62
CA SER A 192 11.69 10.87 11.96
C SER A 192 10.79 12.11 12.06
N GLY A 193 9.54 11.96 12.53
CA GLY A 193 8.55 13.04 12.52
C GLY A 193 7.98 13.35 11.13
N GLU A 194 8.35 12.61 10.09
CA GLU A 194 7.75 12.74 8.75
C GLU A 194 6.24 12.50 8.75
N GLN A 195 5.76 11.56 9.57
CA GLN A 195 4.33 11.28 9.66
C GLN A 195 3.58 12.48 10.27
N ALA A 196 4.12 13.09 11.32
CA ALA A 196 3.56 14.30 11.92
C ALA A 196 3.61 15.49 10.94
N ALA A 197 4.73 15.70 10.23
CA ALA A 197 4.84 16.75 9.21
C ALA A 197 3.81 16.55 8.06
N ALA A 198 3.63 15.32 7.60
CA ALA A 198 2.66 15.00 6.55
C ALA A 198 1.21 15.23 7.02
N ASP A 199 0.88 14.84 8.25
CA ASP A 199 -0.44 15.06 8.85
C ASP A 199 -0.72 16.55 9.06
N PHE A 200 0.28 17.32 9.51
CA PHE A 200 0.21 18.77 9.62
C PHE A 200 -0.05 19.44 8.27
N SER A 201 0.74 19.11 7.24
CA SER A 201 0.54 19.64 5.88
C SER A 201 -0.84 19.29 5.30
N ALA A 202 -1.35 18.08 5.59
CA ALA A 202 -2.69 17.68 5.17
C ALA A 202 -3.80 18.48 5.87
N ILE A 203 -3.62 18.81 7.15
CA ILE A 203 -4.54 19.67 7.89
C ILE A 203 -4.45 21.11 7.37
N ASN A 204 -3.25 21.68 7.21
CA ASN A 204 -3.09 23.03 6.71
C ASN A 204 -3.72 23.21 5.33
N ARG A 205 -3.55 22.25 4.42
CA ARG A 205 -4.25 22.30 3.11
C ARG A 205 -5.76 22.40 3.24
N ARG A 206 -6.35 21.71 4.24
CA ARG A 206 -7.79 21.82 4.52
C ARG A 206 -8.13 23.16 5.14
N LEU A 207 -7.28 23.71 6.00
CA LEU A 207 -7.47 25.06 6.57
C LEU A 207 -7.36 26.14 5.49
N ASP A 208 -6.47 25.98 4.50
CA ASP A 208 -6.36 26.87 3.33
C ASP A 208 -7.63 26.82 2.46
N GLU A 209 -8.20 25.63 2.26
CA GLU A 209 -9.49 25.47 1.58
C GLU A 209 -10.60 26.23 2.33
N VAL A 210 -10.61 26.16 3.67
CA VAL A 210 -11.56 26.90 4.52
C VAL A 210 -11.33 28.40 4.46
N GLU A 211 -10.08 28.87 4.48
CA GLU A 211 -9.73 30.28 4.31
C GLU A 211 -10.20 30.80 2.93
N ALA A 212 -10.01 30.02 1.87
CA ALA A 212 -10.50 30.36 0.54
C ALA A 212 -12.04 30.43 0.49
N GLU A 213 -12.74 29.55 1.21
CA GLU A 213 -14.20 29.61 1.37
C GLU A 213 -14.64 30.86 2.16
N ASN A 214 -13.90 31.25 3.20
CA ASN A 214 -14.15 32.47 3.96
C ASN A 214 -14.03 33.72 3.06
N GLN A 215 -12.96 33.78 2.26
CA GLN A 215 -12.72 34.87 1.31
C GLN A 215 -13.76 34.88 0.18
N PHE A 216 -14.15 33.70 -0.33
CA PHE A 216 -15.22 33.59 -1.33
C PHE A 216 -16.55 34.10 -0.78
N PHE A 217 -16.92 33.72 0.45
CA PHE A 217 -18.14 34.23 1.07
C PHE A 217 -18.10 35.75 1.20
N ALA A 218 -16.99 36.29 1.72
CA ALA A 218 -16.80 37.72 1.90
C ALA A 218 -16.90 38.53 0.59
N ALA A 219 -16.26 38.04 -0.47
CA ALA A 219 -16.12 38.78 -1.72
C ALA A 219 -17.30 38.58 -2.70
N VAL A 220 -17.98 37.42 -2.64
CA VAL A 220 -18.97 37.02 -3.64
C VAL A 220 -20.37 36.92 -3.06
N LEU A 221 -20.54 36.24 -1.92
CA LEU A 221 -21.87 35.97 -1.38
C LEU A 221 -22.39 37.11 -0.51
N TYR A 222 -21.57 37.61 0.40
CA TYR A 222 -21.94 38.63 1.37
C TYR A 222 -22.47 39.93 0.73
N PRO A 223 -21.89 40.48 -0.36
CA PRO A 223 -22.40 41.70 -1.00
C PRO A 223 -23.80 41.55 -1.63
N GLU A 224 -24.18 40.33 -1.99
CA GLU A 224 -25.46 39.99 -2.63
C GLU A 224 -26.57 39.68 -1.61
N LEU A 225 -26.24 39.66 -0.31
CA LEU A 225 -27.19 39.46 0.77
C LEU A 225 -28.07 40.69 1.01
N ASN A 226 -29.26 40.47 1.56
CA ASN A 226 -30.12 41.57 2.00
C ASN A 226 -29.58 42.23 3.30
N ALA A 227 -30.08 43.42 3.61
CA ALA A 227 -29.60 44.20 4.76
C ALA A 227 -29.80 43.48 6.11
N ASP A 228 -30.87 42.70 6.27
CA ASP A 228 -31.14 41.97 7.52
C ASP A 228 -30.13 40.82 7.72
N ALA A 229 -29.79 40.10 6.65
CA ALA A 229 -28.78 39.04 6.66
C ALA A 229 -27.37 39.61 6.93
N GLN A 230 -27.03 40.74 6.30
CA GLN A 230 -25.76 41.42 6.53
C GLN A 230 -25.65 41.90 7.98
N ALA A 231 -26.69 42.57 8.50
CA ALA A 231 -26.70 43.04 9.88
C ALA A 231 -26.57 41.90 10.90
N LEU A 232 -27.18 40.74 10.63
CA LEU A 232 -27.05 39.54 11.47
C LEU A 232 -25.62 38.97 11.45
N ILE A 233 -24.96 38.95 10.29
CA ILE A 233 -23.57 38.49 10.18
C ILE A 233 -22.64 39.48 10.88
N ASP A 234 -22.81 40.78 10.63
CA ASP A 234 -21.96 41.86 11.16
C ASP A 234 -21.97 41.92 12.68
N SER A 235 -23.08 41.60 13.33
CA SER A 235 -23.16 41.55 14.79
C SER A 235 -22.34 40.42 15.43
N HIS A 236 -21.84 39.48 14.62
CA HIS A 236 -21.03 38.35 15.04
C HIS A 236 -19.70 38.23 14.27
N LEU A 237 -19.39 39.20 13.41
CA LEU A 237 -18.17 39.20 12.60
C LEU A 237 -17.00 39.78 13.40
N GLU A 238 -15.97 38.96 13.62
CA GLU A 238 -14.72 39.38 14.24
C GLU A 238 -13.57 39.28 13.22
N ASN A 239 -12.82 40.37 13.02
CA ASN A 239 -11.61 40.41 12.17
C ASN A 239 -11.78 39.84 10.74
N GLY A 240 -12.98 39.95 10.16
CA GLY A 240 -13.25 39.44 8.80
C GLY A 240 -13.42 37.91 8.72
N ASP A 241 -13.65 37.23 9.83
CA ASP A 241 -13.95 35.80 9.88
C ASP A 241 -15.46 35.54 9.73
N PHE A 242 -15.90 35.46 8.48
CA PHE A 242 -17.28 35.16 8.14
C PHE A 242 -17.66 33.72 8.52
N ILE A 243 -16.73 32.77 8.43
CA ILE A 243 -17.02 31.37 8.77
C ILE A 243 -17.37 31.23 10.25
N SER A 244 -16.60 31.85 11.16
CA SER A 244 -16.94 31.87 12.59
C SER A 244 -18.29 32.53 12.86
N ALA A 245 -18.59 33.65 12.19
CA ALA A 245 -19.88 34.32 12.30
C ALA A 245 -21.02 33.40 11.84
N LEU A 246 -20.89 32.76 10.67
CA LEU A 246 -21.91 31.89 10.08
C LEU A 246 -22.23 30.65 10.91
N LEU A 247 -21.24 30.11 11.63
CA LEU A 247 -21.40 28.98 12.55
C LEU A 247 -22.01 29.36 13.91
N THR A 248 -22.14 30.65 14.20
CA THR A 248 -22.76 31.09 15.45
C THR A 248 -24.24 30.72 15.48
N THR A 249 -24.69 30.16 16.60
CA THR A 249 -26.11 29.80 16.80
C THR A 249 -26.86 30.96 17.43
N VAL A 250 -27.89 31.46 16.74
CA VAL A 250 -28.79 32.52 17.21
C VAL A 250 -30.21 31.97 17.19
N GLU A 251 -30.90 32.03 18.33
CA GLU A 251 -32.22 31.41 18.56
C GLU A 251 -32.36 30.02 17.90
N GLU A 252 -31.52 29.08 18.37
CA GLU A 252 -31.52 27.65 18.00
C GLU A 252 -31.13 27.30 16.55
N LYS A 253 -30.73 28.27 15.72
CA LYS A 253 -30.24 28.02 14.35
C LYS A 253 -28.90 28.69 14.09
N GLU A 254 -28.04 28.05 13.30
CA GLU A 254 -26.81 28.66 12.80
C GLU A 254 -27.17 29.88 11.91
N ILE A 255 -26.35 30.94 11.96
CA ILE A 255 -26.61 32.16 11.17
C ILE A 255 -26.70 31.83 9.68
N LEU A 256 -25.90 30.89 9.17
CA LEU A 256 -26.00 30.42 7.78
C LEU A 256 -27.40 29.93 7.42
N ASP A 257 -28.05 29.17 8.30
CA ASP A 257 -29.42 28.69 8.09
C ASP A 257 -30.43 29.83 8.03
N ARG A 258 -30.24 30.86 8.86
CA ARG A 258 -31.10 32.05 8.87
C ARG A 258 -30.93 32.87 7.60
N VAL A 259 -29.69 33.07 7.15
CA VAL A 259 -29.36 33.73 5.88
C VAL A 259 -30.07 33.03 4.72
N ILE A 260 -30.05 31.69 4.68
CA ILE A 260 -30.77 30.91 3.66
C ILE A 260 -32.30 31.13 3.75
N ILE A 261 -32.86 31.16 4.96
CA ILE A 261 -34.31 31.42 5.16
C ILE A 261 -34.70 32.80 4.68
N PHE A 262 -33.92 33.84 4.98
CA PHE A 262 -34.15 35.20 4.50
C PHE A 262 -34.17 35.31 2.97
N HIS A 263 -33.45 34.40 2.30
CA HIS A 263 -33.27 34.40 0.85
C HIS A 263 -34.08 33.32 0.11
N ALA A 264 -35.04 32.65 0.77
CA ALA A 264 -35.79 31.50 0.24
C ALA A 264 -36.53 31.72 -1.11
N SER A 265 -36.75 32.97 -1.52
CA SER A 265 -37.41 33.35 -2.79
C SER A 265 -36.56 34.27 -3.67
N THR A 266 -35.24 34.33 -3.43
CA THR A 266 -34.31 35.23 -4.13
C THR A 266 -33.34 34.48 -5.06
N ALA A 267 -32.74 35.18 -6.02
CA ALA A 267 -31.86 34.58 -7.04
C ALA A 267 -30.54 34.02 -6.48
N ILE A 268 -30.08 34.49 -5.31
CA ILE A 268 -28.84 34.03 -4.66
C ILE A 268 -29.01 32.67 -3.94
N LEU A 269 -30.25 32.23 -3.70
CA LEU A 269 -30.53 31.01 -2.92
C LEU A 269 -29.75 29.77 -3.40
N PRO A 270 -29.65 29.45 -4.71
CA PRO A 270 -28.89 28.28 -5.15
C PRO A 270 -27.41 28.35 -4.77
N GLN A 271 -26.81 29.54 -4.78
CA GLN A 271 -25.40 29.74 -4.41
C GLN A 271 -25.20 29.58 -2.91
N LEU A 272 -26.14 30.06 -2.09
CA LEU A 272 -26.12 29.86 -0.63
C LEU A 272 -26.34 28.39 -0.25
N GLN A 273 -27.20 27.68 -0.97
CA GLN A 273 -27.42 26.24 -0.77
C GLN A 273 -26.17 25.44 -1.15
N ASP A 274 -25.54 25.74 -2.29
CA ASP A 274 -24.29 25.12 -2.70
C ASP A 274 -23.15 25.40 -1.70
N PHE A 275 -23.06 26.63 -1.18
CA PHE A 275 -22.10 26.99 -0.14
C PHE A 275 -22.35 26.22 1.16
N ARG A 276 -23.61 26.10 1.61
CA ARG A 276 -23.97 25.25 2.75
C ARG A 276 -23.64 23.79 2.52
N ASP A 277 -23.92 23.25 1.33
CA ASP A 277 -23.63 21.84 1.02
C ASP A 277 -22.13 21.55 1.04
N ARG A 278 -21.28 22.52 0.67
CA ARG A 278 -19.82 22.45 0.86
C ARG A 278 -19.45 22.54 2.34
N ALA A 279 -20.01 23.51 3.07
CA ALA A 279 -19.80 23.69 4.50
C ALA A 279 -20.15 22.43 5.32
N ASP A 280 -21.29 21.80 5.01
CA ASP A 280 -21.77 20.60 5.70
C ASP A 280 -20.84 19.40 5.48
N LYS A 281 -20.17 19.31 4.32
CA LYS A 281 -19.16 18.29 4.04
C LYS A 281 -17.86 18.54 4.80
N SER A 282 -17.47 19.80 4.98
CA SER A 282 -16.20 20.21 5.60
C SER A 282 -16.34 20.75 7.03
N ILE A 283 -17.50 20.55 7.67
CA ILE A 283 -17.89 21.21 8.93
C ILE A 283 -16.90 20.98 10.07
N GLY A 284 -16.25 19.82 10.11
CA GLY A 284 -15.21 19.52 11.10
C GLY A 284 -13.98 20.41 10.94
N TYR A 285 -13.58 20.71 9.70
CA TYR A 285 -12.45 21.59 9.40
C TYR A 285 -12.81 23.06 9.59
N TRP A 286 -14.06 23.47 9.32
CA TRP A 286 -14.53 24.82 9.66
C TRP A 286 -14.47 25.07 11.16
N ARG A 287 -14.98 24.13 11.97
CA ARG A 287 -14.92 24.24 13.43
C ARG A 287 -13.49 24.18 13.96
N LEU A 288 -12.62 23.40 13.32
CA LEU A 288 -11.19 23.41 13.63
C LEU A 288 -10.54 24.76 13.34
N TYR A 289 -10.82 25.34 12.17
CA TYR A 289 -10.34 26.67 11.77
C TYR A 289 -10.74 27.73 12.78
N CYS A 290 -12.03 27.79 13.15
CA CYS A 290 -12.54 28.72 14.17
C CYS A 290 -11.88 28.50 15.53
N PHE A 291 -11.67 27.24 15.92
CA PHE A 291 -10.99 26.91 17.17
C PHE A 291 -9.54 27.40 17.19
N LEU A 292 -8.77 27.15 16.14
CA LEU A 292 -7.37 27.58 16.07
C LEU A 292 -7.25 29.12 16.01
N ARG A 293 -8.13 29.80 15.27
CA ARG A 293 -8.19 31.28 15.27
C ARG A 293 -8.56 31.84 16.64
N GLY A 294 -9.55 31.26 17.31
CA GLY A 294 -9.99 31.68 18.65
C GLY A 294 -8.88 31.55 19.70
N GLU A 295 -7.98 30.58 19.54
CA GLU A 295 -6.79 30.41 20.38
C GLU A 295 -5.59 31.27 19.93
N ASN A 296 -5.74 32.10 18.88
CA ASN A 296 -4.68 32.90 18.26
C ASN A 296 -3.46 32.06 17.82
N ILE A 297 -3.71 30.85 17.32
CA ILE A 297 -2.66 29.96 16.82
C ILE A 297 -2.38 30.28 15.35
N ASP A 298 -1.11 30.56 15.03
CA ASP A 298 -0.65 30.63 13.63
C ASP A 298 -0.76 29.23 13.00
N PHE A 299 -1.46 29.12 11.88
CA PHE A 299 -1.67 27.85 11.19
C PHE A 299 -0.38 27.27 10.64
N ASP A 300 0.62 28.12 10.37
CA ASP A 300 1.93 27.68 9.89
C ASP A 300 2.88 27.25 11.03
N ASP A 301 2.54 27.54 12.29
CA ASP A 301 3.32 27.09 13.45
C ASP A 301 3.03 25.61 13.76
N PHE A 302 3.93 24.76 13.29
CA PHE A 302 3.88 23.31 13.52
C PHE A 302 3.72 22.94 15.00
N LEU A 303 4.49 23.54 15.91
CA LEU A 303 4.47 23.17 17.33
C LEU A 303 3.18 23.61 17.99
N ALA A 304 2.71 24.82 17.71
CA ALA A 304 1.47 25.33 18.28
C ALA A 304 0.24 24.52 17.81
N VAL A 305 0.14 24.27 16.50
CA VAL A 305 -0.97 23.50 15.92
C VAL A 305 -0.96 22.05 16.42
N THR A 306 0.18 21.36 16.32
CA THR A 306 0.25 19.95 16.72
C THR A 306 0.00 19.76 18.22
N SER A 307 0.49 20.66 19.07
CA SER A 307 0.22 20.63 20.52
C SER A 307 -1.25 20.84 20.83
N SER A 308 -1.89 21.82 20.18
CA SER A 308 -3.31 22.09 20.35
C SER A 308 -4.17 20.89 19.91
N LEU A 309 -3.82 20.28 18.77
CA LEU A 309 -4.52 19.11 18.23
C LEU A 309 -4.29 17.84 19.05
N ALA A 310 -3.10 17.61 19.59
CA ALA A 310 -2.82 16.48 20.47
C ALA A 310 -3.64 16.55 21.78
N ALA A 311 -3.79 17.75 22.33
CA ALA A 311 -4.54 18.00 23.56
C ALA A 311 -6.07 17.96 23.33
N ASN A 312 -6.55 18.47 22.19
CA ASN A 312 -7.99 18.67 21.94
C ASN A 312 -8.61 17.72 20.91
N GLY A 313 -7.83 16.87 20.26
CA GLY A 313 -8.24 16.06 19.12
C GLY A 313 -9.46 15.17 19.39
N ASP A 314 -9.58 14.60 20.59
CA ASP A 314 -10.73 13.76 20.95
C ASP A 314 -12.03 14.56 21.01
N ARG A 315 -11.98 15.80 21.52
CA ARG A 315 -13.11 16.74 21.55
C ARG A 315 -13.45 17.20 20.13
N LEU A 316 -12.46 17.71 19.40
CA LEU A 316 -12.61 18.25 18.04
C LEU A 316 -13.09 17.18 17.06
N SER A 317 -12.72 15.91 17.25
CA SER A 317 -13.22 14.80 16.42
C SER A 317 -14.74 14.62 16.48
N ARG A 318 -15.42 15.17 17.50
CA ARG A 318 -16.89 15.11 17.63
C ARG A 318 -17.58 16.05 16.65
N ASP A 319 -16.88 17.06 16.16
CA ASP A 319 -17.37 18.06 15.21
C ASP A 319 -17.41 17.53 13.77
N PHE A 320 -16.69 16.44 13.48
CA PHE A 320 -16.73 15.75 12.20
C PHE A 320 -17.97 14.85 12.10
N ARG A 321 -18.87 15.18 11.16
CA ARG A 321 -20.09 14.41 10.89
C ARG A 321 -19.82 13.10 10.16
N HIS A 322 -18.87 13.10 9.22
CA HIS A 322 -18.57 11.93 8.39
C HIS A 322 -17.57 10.99 9.07
N LEU A 323 -17.94 9.70 9.19
CA LEU A 323 -17.13 8.69 9.90
C LEU A 323 -15.71 8.54 9.32
N LYS A 324 -15.56 8.65 8.00
CA LYS A 324 -14.26 8.53 7.33
C LYS A 324 -13.30 9.64 7.75
N GLU A 325 -13.76 10.89 7.69
CA GLU A 325 -12.96 12.07 8.06
C GLU A 325 -12.69 12.10 9.56
N LYS A 326 -13.70 11.77 10.37
CA LYS A 326 -13.56 11.62 11.82
C LYS A 326 -12.47 10.62 12.21
N THR A 327 -12.45 9.46 11.56
CA THR A 327 -11.43 8.43 11.81
C THR A 327 -10.05 8.90 11.34
N ALA A 328 -9.96 9.58 10.19
CA ALA A 328 -8.71 10.14 9.68
C ALA A 328 -8.15 11.21 10.64
N PHE A 329 -8.98 12.17 11.06
CA PHE A 329 -8.59 13.22 11.99
C PHE A 329 -8.14 12.67 13.35
N ARG A 330 -8.83 11.64 13.87
CA ARG A 330 -8.41 10.95 15.10
C ARG A 330 -7.04 10.29 14.95
N LYS A 331 -6.76 9.67 13.80
CA LYS A 331 -5.43 9.10 13.53
C LYS A 331 -4.37 10.21 13.53
N GLN A 332 -4.62 11.33 12.87
CA GLN A 332 -3.71 12.48 12.84
C GLN A 332 -3.43 13.04 14.24
N ALA A 333 -4.49 13.25 15.04
CA ALA A 333 -4.34 13.73 16.42
C ALA A 333 -3.58 12.74 17.33
N ALA A 334 -3.80 11.44 17.15
CA ALA A 334 -3.04 10.41 17.86
C ALA A 334 -1.56 10.40 17.46
N ASN A 335 -1.26 10.59 16.17
CA ASN A 335 0.11 10.71 15.68
C ASN A 335 0.82 11.94 16.25
N PHE A 336 0.14 13.10 16.32
CA PHE A 336 0.71 14.30 16.97
C PHE A 336 0.98 14.07 18.44
N ARG A 337 0.05 13.45 19.16
CA ARG A 337 0.23 13.11 20.58
C ARG A 337 1.44 12.21 20.79
N HIS A 338 1.52 11.11 20.03
CA HIS A 338 2.64 10.20 20.07
C HIS A 338 3.97 10.92 19.79
N PHE A 339 4.02 11.73 18.73
CA PHE A 339 5.21 12.47 18.36
C PHE A 339 5.63 13.43 19.49
N LEU A 340 4.73 14.27 19.99
CA LEU A 340 5.04 15.25 21.04
C LEU A 340 5.48 14.60 22.35
N GLU A 341 4.88 13.47 22.74
CA GLU A 341 5.25 12.73 23.96
C GLU A 341 6.66 12.12 23.89
N ASN A 342 7.12 11.75 22.68
CA ASN A 342 8.36 11.01 22.50
C ASN A 342 9.47 11.82 21.80
N TYR A 343 9.14 12.96 21.21
CA TYR A 343 10.04 13.78 20.39
C TYR A 343 11.34 14.12 21.13
N GLN A 344 11.24 14.57 22.38
CA GLN A 344 12.42 14.89 23.19
C GLN A 344 13.32 13.67 23.39
N ALA A 345 12.74 12.50 23.66
CA ALA A 345 13.49 11.27 23.84
C ALA A 345 14.14 10.80 22.53
N TYR A 346 13.45 10.92 21.39
CA TYR A 346 14.02 10.58 20.07
C TYR A 346 15.19 11.50 19.73
N ARG A 347 15.02 12.81 19.93
CA ARG A 347 16.07 13.82 19.75
C ARG A 347 17.31 13.53 20.60
N GLN A 348 17.15 13.15 21.87
CA GLN A 348 18.27 12.85 22.78
C GLN A 348 19.05 11.58 22.40
N LEU A 349 18.52 10.74 21.51
CA LEU A 349 19.23 9.58 21.00
C LEU A 349 20.11 9.91 19.79
N LEU A 350 19.96 11.09 19.19
CA LEU A 350 20.84 11.60 18.14
C LEU A 350 22.12 12.18 18.76
N ASP A 351 23.24 12.07 18.04
CA ASP A 351 24.55 12.54 18.53
C ASP A 351 24.73 14.07 18.47
N ASP A 352 23.94 14.74 17.62
CA ASP A 352 24.02 16.17 17.32
C ASP A 352 23.00 17.04 18.06
N GLU A 353 22.09 16.43 18.84
CA GLU A 353 21.10 17.10 19.71
C GLU A 353 20.33 18.28 19.06
N PRO A 354 19.70 18.11 17.88
CA PRO A 354 19.20 19.18 17.01
C PRO A 354 18.18 20.12 17.67
N ASN A 355 18.32 21.44 17.52
CA ASN A 355 17.64 22.44 18.35
C ASN A 355 16.12 22.52 18.17
N ASP A 356 15.64 22.31 16.95
CA ASP A 356 14.24 22.39 16.59
C ASP A 356 13.78 21.21 15.71
N PHE A 357 12.51 21.23 15.32
CA PHE A 357 11.91 20.16 14.51
C PHE A 357 12.50 20.09 13.10
N GLY A 358 12.90 21.22 12.51
CA GLY A 358 13.54 21.28 11.20
C GLY A 358 14.91 20.61 11.24
N GLU A 359 15.77 21.05 12.16
CA GLU A 359 17.09 20.45 12.41
C GLU A 359 16.95 18.95 12.73
N TYR A 360 15.96 18.56 13.54
CA TYR A 360 15.72 17.15 13.87
C TYR A 360 15.47 16.28 12.63
N ARG A 361 14.66 16.76 11.70
CA ARG A 361 14.35 16.02 10.47
C ARG A 361 15.58 15.91 9.57
N GLU A 362 16.40 16.96 9.48
CA GLU A 362 17.64 16.94 8.72
C GLU A 362 18.65 15.95 9.32
N SER A 363 18.89 16.03 10.63
CA SER A 363 19.74 15.09 11.36
C SER A 363 19.29 13.65 11.21
N PHE A 364 17.98 13.39 11.32
CA PHE A 364 17.45 12.04 11.13
C PHE A 364 17.59 11.57 9.68
N SER A 365 17.41 12.44 8.69
CA SER A 365 17.60 12.10 7.27
C SER A 365 19.06 11.70 6.97
N ALA A 366 20.02 12.43 7.54
CA ALA A 366 21.44 12.08 7.47
C ALA A 366 21.73 10.74 8.16
N LEU A 367 21.18 10.53 9.37
CA LEU A 367 21.26 9.25 10.08
C LEU A 367 20.69 8.10 9.26
N TYR A 368 19.53 8.31 8.63
CA TYR A 368 18.82 7.28 7.87
C TYR A 368 19.59 6.82 6.63
N SER A 369 20.42 7.71 6.08
CA SER A 369 21.29 7.47 4.92
C SER A 369 22.60 6.77 5.31
N ASP A 370 23.02 6.84 6.57
CA ASP A 370 24.18 6.13 7.10
C ASP A 370 23.74 4.87 7.88
N TYR A 371 23.93 3.71 7.24
CA TYR A 371 23.50 2.44 7.80
C TYR A 371 24.14 2.09 9.15
N ASP A 372 25.43 2.37 9.34
CA ASP A 372 26.12 2.05 10.60
C ASP A 372 25.71 3.02 11.71
N ALA A 373 25.51 4.30 11.38
CA ALA A 373 24.98 5.28 12.32
C ALA A 373 23.53 4.92 12.72
N LEU A 374 22.68 4.54 11.77
CA LEU A 374 21.32 4.08 12.04
C LEU A 374 21.29 2.83 12.93
N CYS A 375 22.21 1.88 12.73
CA CYS A 375 22.35 0.73 13.62
C CYS A 375 22.71 1.16 15.05
N ALA A 376 23.68 2.06 15.21
CA ALA A 376 24.07 2.57 16.53
C ALA A 376 22.92 3.31 17.23
N TYR A 377 22.16 4.13 16.49
CA TYR A 377 20.93 4.75 16.99
C TYR A 377 19.91 3.68 17.41
N GLY A 378 19.72 2.64 16.60
CA GLY A 378 18.81 1.53 16.91
C GLY A 378 19.16 0.79 18.20
N GLU A 379 20.45 0.55 18.48
CA GLU A 379 20.91 -0.05 19.74
C GLU A 379 20.58 0.84 20.95
N ARG A 380 20.77 2.16 20.83
CA ARG A 380 20.40 3.13 21.86
C ARG A 380 18.88 3.17 22.06
N PHE A 381 18.11 3.17 20.97
CA PHE A 381 16.66 3.17 20.99
C PHE A 381 16.08 1.94 21.70
N LEU A 382 16.53 0.73 21.32
CA LEU A 382 16.07 -0.52 21.94
C LEU A 382 16.38 -0.57 23.44
N THR A 383 17.46 0.07 23.86
CA THR A 383 17.84 0.19 25.28
C THR A 383 16.93 1.16 26.02
N ALA A 384 16.72 2.37 25.47
CA ALA A 384 15.91 3.42 26.08
C ALA A 384 14.43 3.02 26.22
N PHE A 385 13.90 2.23 25.28
CA PHE A 385 12.48 1.86 25.22
C PHE A 385 12.20 0.37 25.52
N SER A 386 13.06 -0.31 26.27
CA SER A 386 12.97 -1.77 26.49
C SER A 386 11.61 -2.22 27.07
N GLY A 387 11.02 -1.43 27.99
CA GLY A 387 9.76 -1.73 28.68
C GLY A 387 8.53 -0.92 28.24
N ASN A 388 8.61 -0.16 27.15
CA ASN A 388 7.47 0.61 26.65
C ASN A 388 6.48 -0.32 25.90
N GLY A 389 5.18 -0.18 26.15
CA GLY A 389 4.12 -0.99 25.53
C GLY A 389 3.26 -0.22 24.51
N ASP A 390 3.65 0.99 24.14
CA ASP A 390 3.01 1.75 23.06
C ASP A 390 3.16 1.01 21.72
N PRO A 391 2.07 0.80 20.96
CA PRO A 391 2.12 0.05 19.71
C PRO A 391 3.08 0.63 18.66
N ILE A 392 3.17 1.96 18.53
CA ILE A 392 4.07 2.60 17.57
C ILE A 392 5.52 2.37 17.99
N ILE A 393 5.81 2.43 19.29
CA ILE A 393 7.15 2.13 19.81
C ILE A 393 7.50 0.65 19.59
N GLU A 394 6.56 -0.27 19.73
CA GLU A 394 6.78 -1.69 19.42
C GLU A 394 7.05 -1.95 17.94
N ASP A 395 6.39 -1.21 17.03
CA ASP A 395 6.69 -1.25 15.60
C ASP A 395 8.11 -0.72 15.30
N ILE A 396 8.52 0.39 15.93
CA ILE A 396 9.89 0.91 15.82
C ILE A 396 10.91 -0.08 16.38
N LYS A 397 10.63 -0.69 17.55
CA LYS A 397 11.48 -1.76 18.11
C LYS A 397 11.58 -2.95 17.17
N THR A 398 10.49 -3.31 16.50
CA THR A 398 10.47 -4.40 15.52
C THR A 398 11.34 -4.08 14.31
N ALA A 399 11.24 -2.86 13.77
CA ALA A 399 12.09 -2.38 12.69
C ALA A 399 13.59 -2.41 13.08
N PHE A 400 13.96 -1.88 14.24
CA PHE A 400 15.37 -1.89 14.70
C PHE A 400 15.89 -3.28 15.03
N LYS A 401 15.10 -4.15 15.67
CA LYS A 401 15.49 -5.55 15.89
C LYS A 401 15.79 -6.24 14.56
N ARG A 402 14.98 -5.98 13.52
CA ARG A 402 15.20 -6.55 12.19
C ARG A 402 16.42 -5.95 11.51
N LEU A 403 16.62 -4.63 11.60
CA LEU A 403 17.82 -3.92 11.13
C LEU A 403 19.08 -4.54 11.71
N LEU A 404 19.17 -4.65 13.03
CA LEU A 404 20.35 -5.19 13.73
C LEU A 404 20.60 -6.67 13.40
N LEU A 405 19.54 -7.48 13.26
CA LEU A 405 19.66 -8.87 12.82
C LEU A 405 20.26 -8.97 11.41
N CYS A 406 19.98 -7.99 10.54
CA CYS A 406 20.40 -7.99 9.15
C CYS A 406 21.68 -7.17 8.89
N ARG A 407 22.32 -6.62 9.94
CA ARG A 407 23.42 -5.64 9.87
C ARG A 407 24.48 -5.98 8.83
N GLU A 408 25.04 -7.17 8.91
CA GLU A 408 26.13 -7.58 8.00
C GLU A 408 25.68 -7.81 6.56
N LYS A 409 24.42 -8.20 6.33
CA LYS A 409 23.88 -8.44 4.98
C LYS A 409 23.44 -7.16 4.30
N ALA A 410 22.90 -6.23 5.07
CA ALA A 410 22.42 -4.94 4.57
C ALA A 410 23.57 -4.03 4.13
N LYS A 411 24.77 -4.17 4.72
CA LYS A 411 26.01 -3.52 4.24
C LYS A 411 26.35 -3.82 2.78
N ALA A 412 25.81 -4.88 2.19
CA ALA A 412 26.00 -5.16 0.77
C ALA A 412 25.27 -4.17 -0.16
N TYR A 413 24.37 -3.34 0.40
CA TYR A 413 23.54 -2.39 -0.34
C TYR A 413 23.42 -1.05 0.43
N PRO A 414 24.53 -0.34 0.68
CA PRO A 414 24.53 0.86 1.51
C PRO A 414 23.68 2.00 0.90
N ASP A 415 23.55 2.03 -0.42
CA ASP A 415 22.83 3.08 -1.15
C ASP A 415 21.31 2.85 -1.25
N VAL A 416 20.81 1.76 -0.66
CA VAL A 416 19.37 1.44 -0.62
C VAL A 416 18.79 1.91 0.73
N PRO A 417 17.67 2.66 0.73
CA PRO A 417 17.00 3.10 1.95
C PRO A 417 16.81 1.97 2.97
N ALA A 418 17.00 2.27 4.25
CA ALA A 418 17.08 1.24 5.29
C ALA A 418 15.81 0.38 5.37
N ASP A 419 14.62 0.97 5.25
CA ASP A 419 13.33 0.26 5.24
C ASP A 419 13.24 -0.79 4.11
N VAL A 420 13.68 -0.42 2.91
CA VAL A 420 13.81 -1.30 1.74
C VAL A 420 14.85 -2.36 2.05
N ASN A 421 16.06 -1.96 2.43
CA ASN A 421 17.21 -2.85 2.62
C ASN A 421 16.94 -3.94 3.69
N ILE A 422 16.29 -3.59 4.81
CA ILE A 422 15.89 -4.54 5.86
C ILE A 422 15.00 -5.65 5.27
N VAL A 423 14.05 -5.32 4.41
CA VAL A 423 13.12 -6.30 3.82
C VAL A 423 13.90 -7.30 2.95
N PHE A 424 14.80 -6.82 2.09
CA PHE A 424 15.57 -7.67 1.16
C PHE A 424 16.72 -8.43 1.83
N ALA A 425 17.40 -7.84 2.82
CA ALA A 425 18.54 -8.45 3.51
C ALA A 425 18.14 -9.66 4.38
N SER A 426 16.86 -9.75 4.72
CA SER A 426 16.41 -10.57 5.84
C SER A 426 16.08 -12.04 5.54
N ASP A 427 16.03 -12.43 4.25
CA ASP A 427 15.79 -13.82 3.79
C ASP A 427 17.00 -14.44 3.07
N ASP A 428 18.20 -14.28 3.64
CA ASP A 428 19.49 -14.75 3.07
C ASP A 428 19.79 -14.19 1.66
N GLY A 429 19.12 -13.12 1.24
CA GLY A 429 19.20 -12.61 -0.12
C GLY A 429 18.86 -13.65 -1.20
N LYS A 430 18.25 -14.80 -0.88
CA LYS A 430 18.09 -15.93 -1.82
C LYS A 430 17.23 -15.62 -3.03
N TRP A 431 16.36 -14.63 -2.95
CA TRP A 431 15.48 -14.23 -4.05
C TRP A 431 16.05 -13.04 -4.82
N TYR A 432 16.60 -12.05 -4.10
CA TYR A 432 17.28 -10.88 -4.66
C TYR A 432 18.62 -11.24 -5.34
N LEU A 433 19.56 -11.83 -4.60
CA LEU A 433 20.89 -12.21 -5.11
C LEU A 433 20.83 -13.24 -6.25
N LYS A 434 19.71 -13.99 -6.38
CA LYS A 434 19.55 -15.01 -7.43
C LYS A 434 18.78 -14.52 -8.67
N ASN A 435 18.42 -13.24 -8.74
CA ASN A 435 17.65 -12.61 -9.82
C ASN A 435 16.39 -13.43 -10.17
N ARG A 436 15.60 -13.85 -9.17
CA ARG A 436 14.43 -14.71 -9.42
C ARG A 436 13.37 -14.05 -10.30
N TRP A 437 13.19 -12.74 -10.17
CA TRP A 437 12.23 -11.99 -10.99
C TRP A 437 12.61 -12.00 -12.48
N GLU A 438 13.89 -12.20 -12.80
CA GLU A 438 14.36 -12.40 -14.17
C GLU A 438 14.06 -13.81 -14.69
N LYS A 439 13.70 -14.78 -13.83
CA LYS A 439 13.58 -16.20 -14.18
C LYS A 439 12.16 -16.76 -14.11
N ASP A 440 11.36 -16.28 -13.15
CA ASP A 440 10.01 -16.76 -12.88
C ASP A 440 8.96 -15.84 -13.53
N ASN A 441 8.11 -16.38 -14.40
CA ASN A 441 7.15 -15.58 -15.17
C ASN A 441 6.00 -14.99 -14.32
N ILE A 442 5.53 -15.70 -13.27
CA ILE A 442 4.52 -15.16 -12.35
C ILE A 442 5.11 -13.98 -11.59
N PHE A 443 6.32 -14.17 -11.06
CA PHE A 443 6.96 -13.12 -10.29
C PHE A 443 7.27 -11.90 -11.16
N ARG A 444 7.82 -12.13 -12.36
CA ARG A 444 8.06 -11.06 -13.33
C ARG A 444 6.77 -10.28 -13.63
N SER A 445 5.68 -10.99 -13.93
CA SER A 445 4.39 -10.35 -14.22
C SER A 445 3.90 -9.50 -13.05
N TYR A 446 4.09 -9.97 -11.82
CA TYR A 446 3.76 -9.20 -10.63
C TYR A 446 4.62 -7.94 -10.46
N ILE A 447 5.94 -8.07 -10.58
CA ILE A 447 6.86 -6.93 -10.46
C ILE A 447 6.57 -5.89 -11.54
N ILE A 448 6.31 -6.31 -12.78
CA ILE A 448 5.94 -5.41 -13.85
C ILE A 448 4.67 -4.63 -13.48
N ASP A 449 3.61 -5.32 -13.07
CA ASP A 449 2.37 -4.65 -12.66
C ASP A 449 2.60 -3.75 -11.44
N ALA A 450 3.49 -4.13 -10.52
CA ALA A 450 3.81 -3.34 -9.34
C ALA A 450 4.55 -2.06 -9.69
N ILE A 451 5.52 -2.07 -10.60
CA ILE A 451 6.33 -0.89 -10.94
C ILE A 451 5.67 0.00 -12.02
N THR A 452 4.79 -0.55 -12.85
CA THR A 452 4.08 0.20 -13.89
C THR A 452 2.72 0.73 -13.44
N ASN A 453 2.31 0.45 -12.19
CA ASN A 453 1.07 0.97 -11.63
C ASN A 453 1.29 1.59 -10.24
N PRO A 454 1.34 2.93 -10.15
CA PRO A 454 1.44 3.68 -8.90
C PRO A 454 0.41 3.34 -7.81
N ASP A 455 -0.75 2.81 -8.20
CA ASP A 455 -1.83 2.43 -7.28
C ASP A 455 -1.67 1.01 -6.73
N SER A 456 -0.66 0.26 -7.17
CA SER A 456 -0.37 -1.08 -6.66
C SER A 456 0.23 -1.01 -5.24
N SER A 457 -0.18 -1.92 -4.35
CA SER A 457 0.40 -2.04 -3.00
C SER A 457 1.92 -2.28 -3.03
N GLY A 458 2.39 -2.99 -4.06
CA GLY A 458 3.79 -3.29 -4.26
C GLY A 458 4.63 -2.17 -4.87
N TYR A 459 4.02 -1.07 -5.35
CA TYR A 459 4.74 -0.01 -6.05
C TYR A 459 5.86 0.55 -5.17
N ALA A 460 5.55 0.99 -3.95
CA ALA A 460 6.52 1.65 -3.08
C ALA A 460 7.78 0.82 -2.78
N LEU A 461 7.62 -0.51 -2.62
CA LEU A 461 8.73 -1.43 -2.35
C LEU A 461 9.50 -1.78 -3.63
N TYR A 462 8.79 -2.28 -4.66
CA TYR A 462 9.43 -2.86 -5.84
C TYR A 462 9.92 -1.80 -6.82
N HIS A 463 9.31 -0.62 -6.85
CA HIS A 463 9.80 0.53 -7.61
C HIS A 463 11.20 0.92 -7.14
N ARG A 464 11.37 1.15 -5.83
CA ARG A 464 12.66 1.52 -5.22
C ARG A 464 13.71 0.44 -5.47
N TYR A 465 13.32 -0.81 -5.27
CA TYR A 465 14.20 -1.94 -5.55
C TYR A 465 14.69 -2.00 -7.01
N ILE A 466 13.78 -1.93 -7.98
CA ILE A 466 14.14 -1.97 -9.40
C ILE A 466 14.99 -0.75 -9.76
N PHE A 467 14.65 0.42 -9.21
CA PHE A 467 15.44 1.64 -9.36
C PHE A 467 16.90 1.45 -8.91
N HIS A 468 17.11 1.07 -7.66
CA HIS A 468 18.48 0.94 -7.14
C HIS A 468 19.28 -0.18 -7.81
N ARG A 469 18.61 -1.27 -8.23
CA ARG A 469 19.29 -2.41 -8.84
C ARG A 469 19.78 -2.15 -10.27
N TYR A 470 19.05 -1.36 -11.06
CA TYR A 470 19.31 -1.22 -12.49
C TYR A 470 19.69 0.19 -12.93
N PHE A 471 19.50 1.20 -12.08
CA PHE A 471 19.63 2.60 -12.47
C PHE A 471 20.54 3.40 -11.53
N ASP A 472 20.65 3.02 -10.26
CA ASP A 472 21.46 3.69 -9.24
C ASP A 472 22.81 2.98 -9.02
N LEU A 473 23.55 2.73 -10.10
CA LEU A 473 24.84 2.03 -10.02
C LEU A 473 26.00 2.97 -9.68
N ASP A 474 25.80 4.29 -9.83
CA ASP A 474 26.76 5.35 -9.57
C ASP A 474 26.14 6.37 -8.59
N LYS A 475 26.97 7.07 -7.79
CA LYS A 475 26.48 8.08 -6.82
C LYS A 475 25.68 9.22 -7.48
N THR A 476 25.91 9.46 -8.76
CA THR A 476 25.22 10.47 -9.58
C THR A 476 24.39 9.79 -10.66
N ILE A 477 23.09 10.10 -10.70
CA ILE A 477 22.13 9.56 -11.65
C ILE A 477 22.11 10.45 -12.90
N THR A 478 22.48 9.89 -14.04
CA THR A 478 22.47 10.59 -15.35
C THR A 478 21.31 10.12 -16.22
N ALA A 479 20.86 10.95 -17.16
CA ALA A 479 19.82 10.61 -18.13
C ALA A 479 20.21 9.36 -18.95
N ASN A 480 21.47 9.27 -19.36
CA ASN A 480 22.01 8.13 -20.12
C ASN A 480 22.04 6.85 -19.30
N ALA A 481 22.40 6.90 -18.01
CA ALA A 481 22.36 5.74 -17.13
C ALA A 481 20.91 5.24 -16.95
N LEU A 482 19.97 6.17 -16.76
CA LEU A 482 18.54 5.85 -16.66
C LEU A 482 18.02 5.13 -17.92
N LEU A 483 18.25 5.72 -19.09
CA LEU A 483 17.81 5.17 -20.37
C LEU A 483 18.51 3.85 -20.70
N GLY A 484 19.82 3.74 -20.45
CA GLY A 484 20.60 2.52 -20.64
C GLY A 484 20.14 1.37 -19.73
N GLY A 485 19.75 1.69 -18.49
CA GLY A 485 19.12 0.72 -17.58
C GLY A 485 17.79 0.19 -18.14
N LEU A 486 16.95 1.06 -18.69
CA LEU A 486 15.66 0.68 -19.27
C LEU A 486 15.86 -0.20 -20.51
N ASP A 487 16.80 0.18 -21.38
CA ASP A 487 17.16 -0.62 -22.55
C ASP A 487 17.71 -1.99 -22.14
N THR A 488 18.49 -2.07 -21.06
CA THR A 488 18.95 -3.35 -20.52
C THR A 488 17.78 -4.25 -20.10
N LEU A 489 16.76 -3.68 -19.46
CA LEU A 489 15.55 -4.43 -19.08
C LEU A 489 14.75 -4.89 -20.31
N VAL A 490 14.67 -4.07 -21.36
CA VAL A 490 14.02 -4.43 -22.63
C VAL A 490 14.80 -5.52 -23.35
N LEU A 491 16.12 -5.39 -23.48
CA LEU A 491 17.00 -6.35 -24.16
C LEU A 491 16.99 -7.72 -23.49
N LYS A 492 16.89 -7.76 -22.15
CA LYS A 492 16.73 -9.01 -21.39
C LYS A 492 15.32 -9.61 -21.50
N GLY A 493 14.39 -8.96 -22.18
CA GLY A 493 12.99 -9.38 -22.27
C GLY A 493 12.25 -9.30 -20.93
N LEU A 494 12.74 -8.47 -20.00
CA LEU A 494 12.13 -8.26 -18.69
C LEU A 494 10.99 -7.25 -18.77
N LEU A 495 11.13 -6.23 -19.62
CA LEU A 495 10.08 -5.27 -19.98
C LEU A 495 9.86 -5.27 -21.49
N SER A 496 8.63 -4.98 -21.93
CA SER A 496 8.43 -4.51 -23.31
C SER A 496 8.77 -3.02 -23.43
N GLU A 497 8.99 -2.52 -24.64
CA GLU A 497 9.26 -1.08 -24.87
C GLU A 497 8.14 -0.19 -24.33
N LYS A 498 6.88 -0.61 -24.50
CA LYS A 498 5.73 0.09 -23.90
C LYS A 498 5.86 0.15 -22.38
N GLN A 499 6.19 -0.97 -21.73
CA GLN A 499 6.31 -1.03 -20.27
C GLN A 499 7.49 -0.23 -19.74
N ALA A 500 8.60 -0.19 -20.48
CA ALA A 500 9.73 0.67 -20.15
C ALA A 500 9.37 2.16 -20.28
N THR A 501 8.56 2.52 -21.28
CA THR A 501 8.04 3.88 -21.48
C THR A 501 7.08 4.27 -20.35
N ASP A 502 6.13 3.39 -19.99
CA ASP A 502 5.20 3.61 -18.88
C ASP A 502 5.97 3.75 -17.55
N TYR A 503 6.99 2.90 -17.33
CA TYR A 503 7.81 2.98 -16.14
C TYR A 503 8.63 4.29 -16.07
N LEU A 504 9.22 4.73 -17.20
CA LEU A 504 9.91 6.02 -17.29
C LEU A 504 8.99 7.19 -16.95
N LYS A 505 7.76 7.17 -17.47
CA LYS A 505 6.75 8.18 -17.14
C LYS A 505 6.49 8.24 -15.63
N HIS A 506 6.35 7.09 -14.96
CA HIS A 506 6.15 7.06 -13.51
C HIS A 506 7.38 7.46 -12.71
N LEU A 507 8.59 7.13 -13.18
CA LEU A 507 9.84 7.61 -12.59
C LEU A 507 9.94 9.14 -12.61
N LEU A 508 9.45 9.79 -13.67
CA LEU A 508 9.47 11.25 -13.78
C LEU A 508 8.28 11.91 -13.04
N ALA A 509 7.09 11.30 -13.12
CA ALA A 509 5.84 11.92 -12.70
C ALA A 509 5.41 11.64 -11.25
N ASP A 510 5.73 10.47 -10.70
CA ASP A 510 5.28 10.12 -9.35
C ASP A 510 6.20 10.77 -8.29
N ALA A 511 5.60 11.54 -7.39
CA ALA A 511 6.29 12.17 -6.27
C ALA A 511 6.94 11.15 -5.30
N ARG A 512 6.46 9.90 -5.31
CA ARG A 512 6.98 8.78 -4.50
C ARG A 512 8.06 7.98 -5.21
N SER A 513 8.45 8.40 -6.42
CA SER A 513 9.46 7.67 -7.19
C SER A 513 10.85 7.84 -6.57
N ALA A 514 11.65 6.78 -6.61
CA ALA A 514 13.05 6.82 -6.19
C ALA A 514 13.90 7.86 -6.93
N LEU A 515 13.51 8.24 -8.16
CA LEU A 515 14.17 9.32 -8.90
C LEU A 515 13.96 10.69 -8.24
N ARG A 516 12.78 10.92 -7.64
CA ARG A 516 12.50 12.15 -6.89
C ARG A 516 13.28 12.22 -5.59
N ASP A 517 13.49 11.09 -4.92
CA ASP A 517 14.38 11.05 -3.75
C ASP A 517 15.81 11.44 -4.15
N GLY A 518 16.33 10.89 -5.25
CA GLY A 518 17.63 11.29 -5.80
C GLY A 518 17.71 12.77 -6.19
N ALA A 519 16.60 13.39 -6.63
CA ALA A 519 16.54 14.83 -6.89
C ALA A 519 16.69 15.65 -5.59
N VAL A 520 15.98 15.25 -4.53
CA VAL A 520 16.06 15.88 -3.21
C VAL A 520 17.45 15.72 -2.58
N GLU A 521 18.08 14.57 -2.81
CA GLU A 521 19.45 14.27 -2.35
C GLU A 521 20.55 14.95 -3.21
N ASN A 522 20.19 15.76 -4.21
CA ASN A 522 21.12 16.36 -5.19
C ASN A 522 22.02 15.33 -5.90
N ARG A 523 21.46 14.16 -6.20
CA ARG A 523 22.15 13.07 -6.89
C ARG A 523 21.89 13.05 -8.39
N LEU A 524 20.95 13.83 -8.90
CA LEU A 524 20.78 14.01 -10.34
C LEU A 524 21.94 14.85 -10.90
N SER A 525 22.41 14.52 -12.11
CA SER A 525 23.32 15.41 -12.83
C SER A 525 22.64 16.76 -13.11
N GLU A 526 23.41 17.85 -13.13
CA GLU A 526 22.88 19.22 -13.35
C GLU A 526 22.00 19.29 -14.62
N ASP A 527 22.47 18.67 -15.71
CA ASP A 527 21.78 18.68 -17.02
C ASP A 527 20.77 17.53 -17.18
N PHE A 528 20.40 16.81 -16.11
CA PHE A 528 19.62 15.57 -16.19
C PHE A 528 18.32 15.69 -17.02
N TYR A 529 17.53 16.73 -16.74
CA TYR A 529 16.25 16.94 -17.43
C TYR A 529 16.45 17.50 -18.85
N GLU A 530 17.47 18.32 -19.08
CA GLU A 530 17.81 18.86 -20.39
C GLU A 530 18.29 17.74 -21.33
N ASP A 531 19.15 16.84 -20.83
CA ASP A 531 19.62 15.66 -21.54
C ASP A 531 18.46 14.73 -21.92
N LEU A 532 17.49 14.52 -21.02
CA LEU A 532 16.30 13.72 -21.33
C LEU A 532 15.42 14.39 -22.39
N LEU A 533 15.26 15.72 -22.33
CA LEU A 533 14.43 16.46 -23.28
C LEU A 533 15.06 16.50 -24.69
N ALA A 534 16.37 16.66 -24.75
CA ALA A 534 17.17 16.67 -25.98
C ALA A 534 17.35 15.27 -26.59
N SER A 535 17.11 14.21 -25.81
CA SER A 535 17.26 12.83 -26.26
C SER A 535 16.27 12.45 -27.37
N ASP A 536 16.79 11.76 -28.39
CA ASP A 536 16.01 11.08 -29.44
C ASP A 536 15.80 9.59 -29.13
N HIS A 537 16.03 9.19 -27.87
CA HIS A 537 15.88 7.80 -27.45
C HIS A 537 14.44 7.30 -27.67
N LYS A 538 14.29 6.07 -28.18
CA LYS A 538 13.00 5.46 -28.54
C LYS A 538 11.96 5.38 -27.41
N LEU A 539 12.42 5.43 -26.15
CA LEU A 539 11.57 5.41 -24.95
C LEU A 539 11.04 6.81 -24.57
N ILE A 540 11.57 7.88 -25.15
CA ILE A 540 11.12 9.25 -24.93
C ILE A 540 9.95 9.53 -25.89
N SER A 541 8.75 9.26 -25.40
CA SER A 541 7.52 9.56 -26.16
C SER A 541 7.23 11.08 -26.19
N PRO A 542 6.42 11.56 -27.14
CA PRO A 542 5.97 12.97 -27.15
C PRO A 542 5.31 13.39 -25.83
N GLU A 543 4.59 12.47 -25.18
CA GLU A 543 3.96 12.71 -23.87
C GLU A 543 5.01 12.93 -22.77
N ILE A 544 6.12 12.18 -22.78
CA ILE A 544 7.23 12.37 -21.84
C ILE A 544 7.93 13.71 -22.11
N LYS A 545 8.12 14.09 -23.39
CA LYS A 545 8.70 15.42 -23.72
C LYS A 545 7.81 16.57 -23.23
N GLN A 546 6.49 16.46 -23.34
CA GLN A 546 5.57 17.45 -22.79
C GLN A 546 5.66 17.54 -21.27
N TYR A 547 5.82 16.41 -20.59
CA TYR A 547 5.98 16.38 -19.13
C TYR A 547 7.28 17.05 -18.68
N LEU A 548 8.38 16.85 -19.40
CA LEU A 548 9.69 17.45 -19.11
C LEU A 548 9.75 18.97 -19.35
N GLN A 549 8.76 19.54 -20.05
CA GLN A 549 8.68 20.98 -20.36
C GLN A 549 7.83 21.77 -19.35
N GLN A 550 7.18 21.08 -18.40
CA GLN A 550 6.42 21.65 -17.28
C GLN A 550 7.30 21.70 -16.04
#